data_AF-A0A1I7VVL5-F1
#
_entry.id   AF-A0A1I7VVL5-F1
#
_cell.length_a   1.000
_cell.length_b   1.000
_cell.length_c   1.000
_cell.angle_alpha   90.00
_cell.angle_beta   90.00
_cell.angle_gamma   90.00
#
_symmetry.space_group_name_H-M   'P 1'
#
loop_
_entity.id
_entity.type
_entity.pdbx_description
1 polymer ?
#
loop_
_entity_poly.entity_id
_entity_poly.type
_entity_poly.pdbx_seq_one_letter_code
_entity_poly.pdbx_strand_id
1 'polypeptide(L)'
;MDAELKKLRRNDLGDDEQVSSLSENFWETAQAIIEDLVDEYITENGNTSNLVMQKSNISAAEKVTLFRFDASACALTTQSGQTIKQLHSLICPSSPWNITALYPQLELFCNERETETNAKPCRLRSYLHSFIVNVFIDQFKGKLEAVAEQALKEQDAWRVLMHYPNPKVLGSCWNVYSVCNQIGKLILAMDKYTERLSALWLLVIDEFSDSANNVYEKILSSWKPTSEGKDSVASSVSHDDGYKEKRKISAAWAVDEDISRLLKSLPNWFMVSNYEDNSTASVNTPSAISPTSESESDICCRNERESEIFIGNLGTAKQLVRDELITDMEIIRSLACIHESLKWFCGSMRSLIEKLPESSRNAMHKCVVQLQRTDGSGIVHQSEEHIAVALDSRLADLEAKADTCLLIIHLELRVHCFFHLLPLARVRPSLPHDELDNEVIDFGRDMAHFHQVLSTNLPPHKMKYLFDGLGHLSASIFIHSSQHMQKLNENGKKRVCRNIFAVQQRLSQLTGHRESELERARIFFELLNHDPDQLLALILERGAIFSHLEYTYLLALALRSHPILSAQPGALEQRILQLKTILTQLKK
;
A
#
# COMPACT_ATOMS: atom_id res chain seq x y z
N MET A 1 -16.04 -49.51 -74.12
CA MET A 1 -16.56 -48.75 -72.97
C MET A 1 -15.65 -48.81 -71.75
N ASP A 2 -15.10 -49.97 -71.37
CA ASP A 2 -14.27 -50.08 -70.15
C ASP A 2 -12.85 -49.47 -70.24
N ALA A 3 -12.31 -49.31 -71.46
CA ALA A 3 -11.01 -48.68 -71.68
C ALA A 3 -11.07 -47.13 -71.70
N GLU A 4 -12.22 -46.54 -72.02
CA GLU A 4 -12.43 -45.08 -71.97
C GLU A 4 -12.74 -44.61 -70.55
N LEU A 5 -13.49 -45.41 -69.76
CA LEU A 5 -13.75 -45.13 -68.34
C LEU A 5 -12.47 -45.17 -67.47
N LYS A 6 -11.51 -46.04 -67.82
CA LYS A 6 -10.17 -46.07 -67.18
C LYS A 6 -9.27 -44.90 -67.59
N LYS A 7 -9.51 -44.26 -68.74
CA LYS A 7 -8.79 -43.06 -69.19
C LYS A 7 -9.36 -41.79 -68.53
N LEU A 8 -10.67 -41.71 -68.35
CA LEU A 8 -11.33 -40.63 -67.60
C LEU A 8 -10.93 -40.62 -66.11
N ARG A 9 -10.91 -41.77 -65.43
CA ARG A 9 -10.45 -41.84 -64.02
C ARG A 9 -8.95 -41.56 -63.81
N ARG A 10 -8.12 -41.67 -64.85
CA ARG A 10 -6.68 -41.37 -64.77
C ARG A 10 -6.35 -39.90 -65.02
N ASN A 11 -7.23 -39.20 -65.74
CA ASN A 11 -7.11 -37.75 -65.92
C ASN A 11 -7.60 -36.99 -64.67
N ASP A 12 -8.65 -37.47 -63.98
CA ASP A 12 -9.10 -36.87 -62.71
C ASP A 12 -8.03 -36.95 -61.60
N LEU A 13 -7.26 -38.04 -61.51
CA LEU A 13 -6.18 -38.19 -60.52
C LEU A 13 -4.95 -37.31 -60.82
N GLY A 14 -4.71 -36.96 -62.08
CA GLY A 14 -3.64 -36.05 -62.49
C GLY A 14 -4.04 -34.59 -62.30
N ASP A 15 -5.31 -34.26 -62.52
CA ASP A 15 -5.89 -32.95 -62.21
C ASP A 15 -5.94 -32.71 -60.70
N ASP A 16 -6.22 -33.72 -59.86
CA ASP A 16 -6.20 -33.56 -58.39
C ASP A 16 -4.78 -33.25 -57.83
N GLU A 17 -3.71 -33.88 -58.36
CA GLU A 17 -2.31 -33.55 -57.99
C GLU A 17 -1.88 -32.17 -58.54
N GLN A 18 -2.31 -31.81 -59.75
CA GLN A 18 -2.06 -30.47 -60.30
C GLN A 18 -2.83 -29.37 -59.57
N VAL A 19 -4.08 -29.62 -59.19
CA VAL A 19 -4.92 -28.69 -58.42
C VAL A 19 -4.40 -28.56 -57.00
N SER A 20 -3.95 -29.65 -56.37
CA SER A 20 -3.29 -29.60 -55.05
C SER A 20 -1.99 -28.79 -55.10
N SER A 21 -1.13 -29.01 -56.10
CA SER A 21 0.12 -28.25 -56.24
C SER A 21 -0.10 -26.78 -56.66
N LEU A 22 -1.13 -26.47 -57.44
CA LEU A 22 -1.51 -25.09 -57.76
C LEU A 22 -2.09 -24.37 -56.54
N SER A 23 -2.89 -25.06 -55.74
CA SER A 23 -3.44 -24.55 -54.47
C SER A 23 -2.35 -24.24 -53.46
N GLU A 24 -1.36 -25.14 -53.30
CA GLU A 24 -0.19 -24.92 -52.44
C GLU A 24 0.66 -23.73 -52.91
N ASN A 25 0.96 -23.64 -54.22
CA ASN A 25 1.72 -22.52 -54.77
C ASN A 25 0.99 -21.17 -54.66
N PHE A 26 -0.33 -21.16 -54.84
CA PHE A 26 -1.16 -19.97 -54.63
C PHE A 26 -1.13 -19.54 -53.17
N TRP A 27 -1.22 -20.49 -52.24
CA TRP A 27 -1.19 -20.22 -50.81
C TRP A 27 0.15 -19.65 -50.34
N GLU A 28 1.27 -20.19 -50.82
CA GLU A 28 2.61 -19.62 -50.53
C GLU A 28 2.76 -18.19 -51.08
N THR A 29 2.23 -17.93 -52.27
CA THR A 29 2.25 -16.58 -52.87
C THR A 29 1.36 -15.61 -52.07
N ALA A 30 0.18 -16.06 -51.65
CA ALA A 30 -0.74 -15.25 -50.84
C ALA A 30 -0.14 -14.90 -49.47
N GLN A 31 0.53 -15.85 -48.82
CA GLN A 31 1.23 -15.61 -47.56
C GLN A 31 2.31 -14.52 -47.73
N ALA A 32 3.13 -14.61 -48.78
CA ALA A 32 4.16 -13.59 -49.06
C ALA A 32 3.57 -12.19 -49.27
N ILE A 33 2.45 -12.07 -49.99
CA ILE A 33 1.77 -10.78 -50.21
C ILE A 33 1.22 -10.22 -48.89
N ILE A 34 0.66 -11.08 -48.02
CA ILE A 34 0.16 -10.66 -46.72
C ILE A 34 1.33 -10.22 -45.82
N GLU A 35 2.45 -10.94 -45.84
CA GLU A 35 3.68 -10.56 -45.14
C GLU A 35 4.15 -9.17 -45.58
N ASP A 36 4.29 -8.92 -46.89
CA ASP A 36 4.72 -7.63 -47.43
C ASP A 36 3.77 -6.49 -47.03
N LEU A 37 2.45 -6.74 -47.09
CA LEU A 37 1.45 -5.77 -46.66
C LEU A 37 1.56 -5.46 -45.18
N VAL A 38 1.69 -6.50 -44.34
CA VAL A 38 1.84 -6.33 -42.89
C VAL A 38 3.12 -5.58 -42.57
N ASP A 39 4.23 -5.90 -43.24
CA ASP A 39 5.54 -5.25 -43.08
C ASP A 39 5.46 -3.73 -43.33
N GLU A 40 4.70 -3.32 -44.36
CA GLU A 40 4.47 -1.92 -44.72
C GLU A 40 3.79 -1.12 -43.58
N TYR A 41 2.95 -1.78 -42.78
CA TYR A 41 2.23 -1.14 -41.67
C TYR A 41 2.94 -1.27 -40.32
N ILE A 42 3.86 -2.22 -40.12
CA ILE A 42 4.49 -2.48 -38.82
C ILE A 42 5.96 -2.04 -38.72
N THR A 43 6.65 -1.86 -39.84
CA THR A 43 8.04 -1.39 -39.81
C THR A 43 8.10 0.14 -39.80
N GLU A 44 8.89 0.73 -38.89
CA GLU A 44 9.18 2.15 -38.93
C GLU A 44 10.04 2.45 -40.16
N ASN A 45 9.41 2.80 -41.27
CA ASN A 45 10.11 3.38 -42.41
C ASN A 45 10.63 4.76 -42.00
N GLY A 46 11.94 4.87 -41.74
CA GLY A 46 12.62 6.13 -41.39
C GLY A 46 12.48 7.29 -42.39
N ASN A 47 11.68 7.13 -43.46
CA ASN A 47 11.44 8.12 -44.50
C ASN A 47 10.09 8.85 -44.41
N THR A 48 9.17 8.51 -43.48
CA THR A 48 7.86 9.19 -43.38
C THR A 48 7.84 10.40 -42.43
N SER A 49 8.98 10.79 -41.84
CA SER A 49 9.02 11.89 -40.87
C SER A 49 9.05 13.33 -41.44
N ASN A 50 8.89 13.57 -42.75
CA ASN A 50 9.08 14.94 -43.28
C ASN A 50 7.98 15.54 -44.18
N LEU A 51 6.79 14.94 -44.32
CA LEU A 51 5.75 15.56 -45.17
C LEU A 51 4.40 15.93 -44.52
N VAL A 52 4.16 15.65 -43.23
CA VAL A 52 2.82 15.90 -42.63
C VAL A 52 2.83 16.73 -41.33
N MET A 53 3.94 17.37 -40.97
CA MET A 53 3.90 18.40 -39.91
C MET A 53 4.60 19.70 -40.32
N GLN A 54 3.94 20.48 -41.18
CA GLN A 54 3.97 21.93 -41.01
C GLN A 54 2.75 22.35 -40.19
N LYS A 55 3.05 22.96 -39.05
CA LYS A 55 2.13 23.62 -38.10
C LYS A 55 0.95 24.30 -38.77
N SER A 56 -0.27 23.96 -38.34
CA SER A 56 -1.41 24.87 -38.42
C SER A 56 -1.30 25.93 -37.32
N ASN A 57 -0.73 27.07 -37.67
CA ASN A 57 -1.09 28.32 -37.02
C ASN A 57 -2.51 28.69 -37.42
N ILE A 58 -3.31 29.04 -36.42
CA ILE A 58 -4.66 29.56 -36.56
C ILE A 58 -4.63 30.86 -37.39
N SER A 59 -5.27 30.88 -38.55
CA SER A 59 -6.24 31.91 -38.96
C SER A 59 -6.65 31.77 -40.44
N ALA A 60 -7.89 32.19 -40.69
CA ALA A 60 -8.55 32.39 -41.98
C ALA A 60 -9.30 31.18 -42.56
N ALA A 61 -10.60 31.44 -42.77
CA ALA A 61 -11.63 30.54 -43.23
C ALA A 61 -11.46 30.14 -44.70
N GLU A 62 -11.80 28.89 -45.05
CA GLU A 62 -12.39 28.58 -46.35
C GLU A 62 -13.09 27.22 -46.40
N LYS A 63 -13.99 27.09 -47.37
CA LYS A 63 -15.23 26.30 -47.36
C LYS A 63 -15.07 24.78 -47.24
N VAL A 64 -15.97 24.18 -46.44
CA VAL A 64 -16.19 22.72 -46.39
C VAL A 64 -16.83 22.24 -47.70
N THR A 65 -16.10 21.47 -48.49
CA THR A 65 -16.67 20.60 -49.52
C THR A 65 -16.99 19.25 -48.90
N LEU A 66 -18.29 18.96 -48.75
CA LEU A 66 -18.81 17.87 -47.92
C LEU A 66 -18.88 16.50 -48.63
N PHE A 67 -18.52 16.39 -49.91
CA PHE A 67 -18.45 15.10 -50.62
C PHE A 67 -17.36 15.11 -51.69
N ARG A 68 -16.51 14.08 -51.68
CA ARG A 68 -15.63 13.73 -52.79
C ARG A 68 -15.83 12.24 -53.07
N PHE A 69 -16.54 11.94 -54.16
CA PHE A 69 -16.68 10.58 -54.68
C PHE A 69 -15.53 10.31 -55.66
N ASP A 70 -14.38 9.89 -55.15
CA ASP A 70 -13.25 9.40 -55.98
C ASP A 70 -13.27 7.86 -56.14
N ALA A 71 -14.46 7.25 -56.06
CA ALA A 71 -14.67 5.86 -56.43
C ALA A 71 -15.33 5.80 -57.82
N SER A 72 -14.51 5.92 -58.87
CA SER A 72 -14.92 5.52 -60.23
C SER A 72 -13.70 5.03 -61.00
N ALA A 73 -13.62 3.71 -61.19
CA ALA A 73 -12.52 3.00 -61.84
C ALA A 73 -12.46 3.19 -63.39
N CYS A 74 -13.02 4.27 -63.94
CA CYS A 74 -13.12 4.48 -65.40
C CYS A 74 -12.73 5.87 -65.89
N ALA A 75 -12.00 6.68 -65.12
CA ALA A 75 -11.48 7.96 -65.61
C ALA A 75 -10.09 7.77 -66.24
N LEU A 76 -10.05 7.33 -67.50
CA LEU A 76 -8.84 7.41 -68.33
C LEU A 76 -8.58 8.88 -68.67
N THR A 77 -7.56 9.49 -68.04
CA THR A 77 -6.96 10.72 -68.55
C THR A 77 -5.50 10.45 -68.91
N THR A 78 -5.24 10.72 -70.18
CA THR A 78 -3.97 10.57 -70.88
C THR A 78 -3.02 11.68 -70.51
N GLN A 79 -2.04 11.40 -69.63
CA GLN A 79 -0.80 12.19 -69.56
C GLN A 79 0.42 11.27 -69.39
N SER A 80 1.46 11.66 -70.11
CA SER A 80 2.66 10.94 -70.47
C SER A 80 3.60 10.64 -69.29
N GLY A 81 4.10 9.42 -69.23
CA GLY A 81 5.52 9.14 -68.99
C GLY A 81 6.13 9.60 -67.67
N GLN A 82 5.56 9.18 -66.53
CA GLN A 82 6.32 9.04 -65.29
C GLN A 82 5.88 7.73 -64.61
N THR A 83 6.86 6.96 -64.15
CA THR A 83 6.70 5.70 -63.42
C THR A 83 5.61 5.83 -62.36
N ILE A 84 4.56 5.03 -62.50
CA ILE A 84 3.50 4.88 -61.50
C ILE A 84 4.14 4.15 -60.30
N LYS A 85 4.80 4.90 -59.41
CA LYS A 85 4.84 4.54 -57.99
C LYS A 85 3.43 4.82 -57.50
N GLN A 86 2.59 3.80 -57.54
CA GLN A 86 1.26 3.83 -56.96
C GLN A 86 1.46 4.14 -55.47
N LEU A 87 1.29 5.41 -55.10
CA LEU A 87 1.21 5.85 -53.72
C LEU A 87 -0.04 5.19 -53.16
N HIS A 88 0.10 3.96 -52.66
CA HIS A 88 -0.87 3.36 -51.77
C HIS A 88 -0.93 4.30 -50.56
N SER A 89 -2.00 5.08 -50.47
CA SER A 89 -2.29 5.86 -49.28
C SER A 89 -2.50 4.89 -48.13
N LEU A 90 -1.48 4.73 -47.29
CA LEU A 90 -1.58 3.93 -46.08
C LEU A 90 -2.76 4.41 -45.23
N ILE A 91 -3.53 3.45 -44.69
CA ILE A 91 -4.70 3.73 -43.85
C ILE A 91 -4.29 4.43 -42.54
N CYS A 92 -3.12 4.07 -42.01
CA CYS A 92 -2.51 4.64 -40.82
C CYS A 92 -0.99 4.73 -40.99
N PRO A 93 -0.28 5.58 -40.22
CA PRO A 93 1.17 5.62 -40.27
C PRO A 93 1.78 4.28 -39.86
N SER A 94 2.86 3.90 -40.51
CA SER A 94 3.62 2.68 -40.22
C SER A 94 4.14 2.72 -38.79
N SER A 95 3.82 1.72 -37.99
CA SER A 95 4.10 1.69 -36.57
C SER A 95 4.09 0.25 -36.07
N PRO A 96 5.11 -0.19 -35.32
CA PRO A 96 5.15 -1.51 -34.70
C PRO A 96 3.91 -1.81 -33.85
N TRP A 97 3.28 -0.77 -33.31
CA TRP A 97 2.07 -0.83 -32.49
C TRP A 97 0.82 -1.24 -33.28
N ASN A 98 0.82 -1.09 -34.61
CA ASN A 98 -0.30 -1.54 -35.45
C ASN A 98 -0.50 -3.06 -35.35
N ILE A 99 0.54 -3.82 -34.99
CA ILE A 99 0.46 -5.27 -34.80
C ILE A 99 -0.58 -5.66 -33.73
N THR A 100 -0.86 -4.81 -32.74
CA THR A 100 -1.83 -5.11 -31.68
C THR A 100 -3.26 -5.19 -32.20
N ALA A 101 -3.57 -4.48 -33.28
CA ALA A 101 -4.87 -4.52 -33.94
C ALA A 101 -4.94 -5.60 -35.02
N LEU A 102 -3.83 -5.85 -35.71
CA LEU A 102 -3.76 -6.81 -36.82
C LEU A 102 -3.68 -8.26 -36.33
N TYR A 103 -2.91 -8.53 -35.27
CA TYR A 103 -2.58 -9.88 -34.84
C TYR A 103 -3.82 -10.77 -34.56
N PRO A 104 -4.87 -10.32 -33.83
CA PRO A 104 -6.01 -11.19 -33.55
C PRO A 104 -6.70 -11.72 -34.83
N GLN A 105 -6.79 -10.89 -35.87
CA GLN A 105 -7.41 -11.28 -37.14
C GLN A 105 -6.50 -12.20 -37.95
N LEU A 106 -5.20 -11.88 -38.01
CA LEU A 106 -4.22 -12.71 -38.70
C LEU A 106 -4.04 -14.07 -38.03
N GLU A 107 -4.13 -14.11 -36.71
CA GLU A 107 -4.06 -15.34 -35.92
C GLU A 107 -5.26 -16.26 -36.19
N LEU A 108 -6.48 -15.72 -36.24
CA LEU A 108 -7.67 -16.47 -36.63
C LEU A 108 -7.54 -17.04 -38.04
N PHE A 109 -7.09 -16.20 -38.98
CA PHE A 109 -6.85 -16.60 -40.37
C PHE A 109 -5.81 -17.72 -40.49
N CYS A 110 -4.68 -17.61 -39.77
CA CYS A 110 -3.67 -18.66 -39.71
C CYS A 110 -4.25 -19.96 -39.14
N ASN A 111 -5.06 -19.90 -38.07
CA ASN A 111 -5.68 -21.09 -37.48
C ASN A 111 -6.62 -21.80 -38.46
N GLU A 112 -7.48 -21.06 -39.17
CA GLU A 112 -8.40 -21.60 -40.18
C GLU A 112 -7.61 -22.35 -41.27
N ARG A 113 -6.58 -21.70 -41.83
CA ARG A 113 -5.78 -22.26 -42.92
C ARG A 113 -4.96 -23.47 -42.52
N GLU A 114 -4.38 -23.45 -41.33
CA GLU A 114 -3.61 -24.57 -40.78
C GLU A 114 -4.50 -25.79 -40.46
N THR A 115 -5.79 -25.59 -40.16
CA THR A 115 -6.74 -26.70 -40.02
C THR A 115 -7.15 -27.31 -41.35
N GLU A 116 -7.23 -26.51 -42.42
CA GLU A 116 -7.56 -26.97 -43.76
C GLU A 116 -6.39 -27.70 -44.43
N THR A 117 -5.17 -27.20 -44.27
CA THR A 117 -3.97 -27.69 -44.97
C THR A 117 -3.16 -28.74 -44.19
N ASN A 118 -3.46 -28.97 -42.90
CA ASN A 118 -2.66 -29.83 -41.99
C ASN A 118 -1.16 -29.47 -41.88
N ALA A 119 -0.73 -28.34 -42.45
CA ALA A 119 0.64 -27.85 -42.38
C ALA A 119 0.76 -26.81 -41.26
N LYS A 120 1.47 -27.16 -40.17
CA LYS A 120 1.68 -26.30 -38.99
C LYS A 120 3.18 -26.21 -38.65
N PRO A 121 3.72 -25.01 -38.32
CA PRO A 121 3.13 -23.68 -38.50
C PRO A 121 3.23 -23.18 -39.96
N CYS A 122 2.29 -22.35 -40.41
CA CYS A 122 2.38 -21.69 -41.71
C CYS A 122 3.48 -20.60 -41.73
N ARG A 123 3.91 -20.19 -42.92
CA ARG A 123 4.97 -19.18 -43.12
C ARG A 123 4.58 -17.84 -42.50
N LEU A 124 3.34 -17.38 -42.73
CA LEU A 124 2.82 -16.14 -42.16
C LEU A 124 2.86 -16.15 -40.62
N ARG A 125 2.51 -17.28 -39.98
CA ARG A 125 2.61 -17.43 -38.52
C ARG A 125 4.05 -17.33 -38.04
N SER A 126 4.98 -17.93 -38.78
CA SER A 126 6.41 -17.88 -38.45
C SER A 126 6.97 -16.46 -38.55
N TYR A 127 6.57 -15.71 -39.59
CA TYR A 127 6.87 -14.29 -39.74
C TYR A 127 6.32 -13.45 -38.58
N LEU A 128 5.02 -13.58 -38.28
CA LEU A 128 4.37 -12.85 -37.17
C LEU A 128 5.03 -13.17 -35.83
N HIS A 129 5.37 -14.44 -35.59
CA HIS A 129 6.08 -14.85 -34.38
C HIS A 129 7.43 -14.18 -34.27
N SER A 130 8.24 -14.22 -35.32
CA SER A 130 9.56 -13.58 -35.34
C SER A 130 9.46 -12.08 -35.09
N PHE A 131 8.53 -11.37 -35.74
CA PHE A 131 8.33 -9.95 -35.53
C PHE A 131 7.88 -9.62 -34.11
N ILE A 132 6.87 -10.33 -33.60
CA ILE A 132 6.32 -10.07 -32.26
C ILE A 132 7.40 -10.27 -31.19
N VAL A 133 8.12 -11.39 -31.28
CA VAL A 133 9.13 -11.78 -30.30
C VAL A 133 10.38 -10.91 -30.36
N ASN A 134 10.96 -10.72 -31.55
CA ASN A 134 12.30 -10.13 -31.68
C ASN A 134 12.27 -8.61 -31.93
N VAL A 135 11.13 -8.06 -32.31
CA VAL A 135 11.01 -6.63 -32.66
C VAL A 135 10.01 -5.95 -31.73
N PHE A 136 8.76 -6.38 -31.75
CA PHE A 136 7.70 -5.68 -31.02
C PHE A 136 7.88 -5.76 -29.50
N ILE A 137 8.09 -6.95 -28.93
CA ILE A 137 8.26 -7.14 -27.48
C ILE A 137 9.53 -6.41 -26.98
N ASP A 138 10.63 -6.47 -27.72
CA ASP A 138 11.88 -5.80 -27.33
C ASP A 138 11.75 -4.27 -27.39
N GLN A 139 11.12 -3.72 -28.43
CA GLN A 139 10.81 -2.28 -28.48
C GLN A 139 9.80 -1.86 -27.41
N PHE A 140 8.79 -2.69 -27.15
CA PHE A 140 7.81 -2.45 -26.10
C PHE A 140 8.51 -2.40 -24.74
N LYS A 141 9.42 -3.34 -24.46
CA LYS A 141 10.24 -3.38 -23.24
C LYS A 141 11.07 -2.09 -23.10
N GLY A 142 11.81 -1.69 -24.13
CA GLY A 142 12.63 -0.46 -24.06
C GLY A 142 11.80 0.81 -23.83
N LYS A 143 10.63 0.92 -24.47
CA LYS A 143 9.69 2.03 -24.19
C LYS A 143 9.14 1.96 -22.77
N LEU A 144 8.86 0.77 -22.28
CA LEU A 144 8.33 0.53 -20.95
C LEU A 144 9.35 0.89 -19.86
N GLU A 145 10.61 0.52 -20.02
CA GLU A 145 11.71 0.95 -19.14
C GLU A 145 11.81 2.48 -19.11
N ALA A 146 11.77 3.15 -20.26
CA ALA A 146 11.80 4.62 -20.31
C ALA A 146 10.60 5.29 -19.61
N VAL A 147 9.40 4.73 -19.75
CA VAL A 147 8.18 5.25 -19.11
C VAL A 147 8.17 4.96 -17.60
N ALA A 148 8.63 3.78 -17.19
CA ALA A 148 8.80 3.42 -15.78
C ALA A 148 9.84 4.34 -15.11
N GLU A 149 11.01 4.53 -15.73
CA GLU A 149 12.03 5.46 -15.22
C GLU A 149 11.47 6.88 -15.08
N GLN A 150 10.75 7.39 -16.08
CA GLN A 150 10.14 8.72 -16.02
C GLN A 150 9.12 8.83 -14.88
N ALA A 151 8.27 7.80 -14.70
CA ALA A 151 7.27 7.75 -13.65
C ALA A 151 7.88 7.72 -12.23
N LEU A 152 9.13 7.27 -12.10
CA LEU A 152 9.82 7.09 -10.81
C LEU A 152 10.82 8.22 -10.51
N LYS A 153 11.37 8.90 -11.52
CA LYS A 153 12.38 9.96 -11.37
C LYS A 153 11.80 11.38 -11.29
N GLU A 154 10.52 11.59 -11.57
CA GLU A 154 9.89 12.89 -11.39
C GLU A 154 9.99 13.34 -9.92
N GLN A 155 10.47 14.58 -9.70
CA GLN A 155 10.80 15.14 -8.38
C GLN A 155 9.63 15.08 -7.37
N ASP A 156 8.40 15.00 -7.90
CA ASP A 156 7.15 14.97 -7.15
C ASP A 156 6.35 13.66 -7.34
N ALA A 157 6.91 12.63 -7.97
CA ALA A 157 6.22 11.37 -8.29
C ALA A 157 5.56 10.70 -7.07
N TRP A 158 6.20 10.87 -5.90
CA TRP A 158 5.78 10.33 -4.60
C TRP A 158 5.15 11.37 -3.68
N ARG A 159 4.82 12.56 -4.21
CA ARG A 159 4.20 13.67 -3.46
C ARG A 159 2.86 14.10 -4.02
N VAL A 160 2.72 14.06 -5.35
CA VAL A 160 1.51 14.49 -6.06
C VAL A 160 0.49 13.36 -6.11
N LEU A 161 -0.70 13.66 -5.60
CA LEU A 161 -1.87 12.79 -5.71
C LEU A 161 -2.59 13.07 -7.02
N MET A 162 -2.77 12.03 -7.83
CA MET A 162 -3.56 12.06 -9.06
C MET A 162 -5.04 11.80 -8.76
N HIS A 163 -5.93 12.44 -9.53
CA HIS A 163 -7.37 12.29 -9.41
C HIS A 163 -7.83 11.05 -10.21
N TYR A 164 -7.97 9.91 -9.53
CA TYR A 164 -8.76 8.76 -9.98
C TYR A 164 -10.02 8.66 -9.08
N PRO A 165 -11.17 8.09 -9.50
CA PRO A 165 -12.49 8.40 -8.93
C PRO A 165 -12.63 8.27 -7.40
N ASN A 166 -11.81 7.42 -6.78
CA ASN A 166 -11.43 7.33 -5.37
C ASN A 166 -10.80 5.92 -5.22
N PRO A 167 -9.73 5.73 -4.44
CA PRO A 167 -8.99 6.72 -3.64
C PRO A 167 -8.10 7.64 -4.49
N LYS A 168 -7.64 8.74 -3.89
CA LYS A 168 -6.55 9.56 -4.45
C LYS A 168 -5.25 8.80 -4.31
N VAL A 169 -4.54 8.59 -5.41
CA VAL A 169 -3.32 7.78 -5.43
C VAL A 169 -2.13 8.59 -5.91
N LEU A 170 -0.94 8.22 -5.44
CA LEU A 170 0.31 8.78 -5.89
C LEU A 170 0.49 8.58 -7.40
N GLY A 171 1.01 9.61 -8.07
CA GLY A 171 1.26 9.57 -9.51
C GLY A 171 2.14 8.40 -9.94
N SER A 172 3.16 8.05 -9.13
CA SER A 172 4.00 6.87 -9.37
C SER A 172 3.18 5.58 -9.47
N CYS A 173 2.30 5.33 -8.50
CA CYS A 173 1.45 4.13 -8.47
C CYS A 173 0.50 4.09 -9.68
N TRP A 174 -0.11 5.22 -10.02
CA TRP A 174 -0.99 5.34 -11.19
C TRP A 174 -0.27 5.07 -12.50
N ASN A 175 0.90 5.70 -12.70
CA ASN A 175 1.66 5.59 -13.92
C ASN A 175 2.17 4.17 -14.14
N VAL A 176 2.70 3.53 -13.10
CA VAL A 176 3.14 2.13 -13.14
C VAL A 176 1.96 1.20 -13.41
N TYR A 177 0.80 1.42 -12.76
CA TYR A 177 -0.41 0.65 -13.06
C TYR A 177 -0.87 0.82 -14.51
N SER A 178 -0.81 2.03 -15.07
CA SER A 178 -1.13 2.29 -16.48
C SER A 178 -0.26 1.46 -17.43
N VAL A 179 1.03 1.35 -17.14
CA VAL A 179 1.96 0.47 -17.87
C VAL A 179 1.55 -1.00 -17.73
N CYS A 180 1.28 -1.48 -16.50
CA CYS A 180 0.82 -2.84 -16.26
C CYS A 180 -0.49 -3.14 -17.00
N ASN A 181 -1.43 -2.20 -17.04
CA ASN A 181 -2.70 -2.31 -17.76
C ASN A 181 -2.48 -2.38 -19.29
N GLN A 182 -1.49 -1.67 -19.84
CA GLN A 182 -1.11 -1.81 -21.25
C GLN A 182 -0.57 -3.21 -21.55
N ILE A 183 0.31 -3.76 -20.71
CA ILE A 183 0.75 -5.15 -20.83
C ILE A 183 -0.44 -6.11 -20.76
N GLY A 184 -1.37 -5.91 -19.82
CA GLY A 184 -2.57 -6.73 -19.70
C GLY A 184 -3.42 -6.73 -20.98
N LYS A 185 -3.58 -5.57 -21.63
CA LYS A 185 -4.25 -5.47 -22.94
C LYS A 185 -3.50 -6.22 -24.04
N LEU A 186 -2.17 -6.23 -24.03
CA LEU A 186 -1.38 -7.03 -24.97
C LEU A 186 -1.56 -8.53 -24.74
N ILE A 187 -1.61 -8.99 -23.49
CA ILE A 187 -1.87 -10.39 -23.14
C ILE A 187 -3.25 -10.81 -23.67
N LEU A 188 -4.26 -9.94 -23.55
CA LEU A 188 -5.60 -10.20 -24.10
C LEU A 188 -5.61 -10.27 -25.63
N ALA A 189 -4.82 -9.44 -26.31
CA ALA A 189 -4.75 -9.43 -27.77
C ALA A 189 -3.87 -10.56 -28.34
N MET A 190 -2.86 -11.00 -27.59
CA MET A 190 -1.78 -11.89 -28.04
C MET A 190 -1.50 -12.99 -27.00
N ASP A 191 -2.52 -13.76 -26.65
CA ASP A 191 -2.48 -14.76 -25.57
C ASP A 191 -1.38 -15.82 -25.72
N LYS A 192 -1.02 -16.20 -26.95
CA LYS A 192 0.11 -17.11 -27.24
C LYS A 192 1.47 -16.61 -26.73
N TYR A 193 1.60 -15.31 -26.46
CA TYR A 193 2.83 -14.68 -25.94
C TYR A 193 2.71 -14.30 -24.46
N THR A 194 1.71 -14.82 -23.76
CA THR A 194 1.45 -14.52 -22.33
C THR A 194 2.71 -14.67 -21.48
N GLU A 195 3.52 -15.70 -21.70
CA GLU A 195 4.75 -15.94 -20.91
C GLU A 195 5.73 -14.77 -20.98
N ARG A 196 6.05 -14.30 -22.19
CA ARG A 196 6.97 -13.18 -22.39
C ARG A 196 6.39 -11.86 -21.92
N LEU A 197 5.10 -11.62 -22.17
CA LEU A 197 4.43 -10.39 -21.78
C LEU A 197 4.24 -10.29 -20.26
N SER A 198 3.87 -11.39 -19.60
CA SER A 198 3.73 -11.43 -18.14
C SER A 198 5.08 -11.34 -17.42
N ALA A 199 6.18 -11.80 -18.03
CA ALA A 199 7.52 -11.54 -17.51
C ALA A 199 7.86 -10.02 -17.47
N LEU A 200 7.27 -9.21 -18.36
CA LEU A 200 7.44 -7.75 -18.30
C LEU A 200 6.75 -7.14 -17.08
N TRP A 201 5.66 -7.73 -16.57
CA TRP A 201 5.06 -7.26 -15.31
C TRP A 201 6.03 -7.40 -14.15
N LEU A 202 6.81 -8.49 -14.09
CA LEU A 202 7.81 -8.68 -13.04
C LEU A 202 8.88 -7.58 -13.10
N LEU A 203 9.40 -7.28 -14.30
CA LEU A 203 10.39 -6.21 -14.48
C LEU A 203 9.88 -4.86 -13.97
N VAL A 204 8.66 -4.48 -14.35
CA VAL A 204 8.03 -3.22 -13.93
C VAL A 204 7.81 -3.18 -12.41
N ILE A 205 7.30 -4.28 -11.85
CA ILE A 205 6.96 -4.34 -10.43
C ILE A 205 8.23 -4.39 -9.56
N ASP A 206 9.28 -5.07 -10.00
CA ASP A 206 10.57 -5.09 -9.30
C ASP A 206 11.18 -3.68 -9.27
N GLU A 207 11.25 -2.98 -10.42
CA GLU A 207 11.75 -1.59 -10.48
C GLU A 207 10.90 -0.63 -9.63
N PHE A 208 9.58 -0.79 -9.67
CA PHE A 208 8.66 -0.03 -8.84
C PHE A 208 8.87 -0.30 -7.34
N SER A 209 9.06 -1.57 -6.97
CA SER A 209 9.30 -1.98 -5.59
C SER A 209 10.60 -1.40 -5.04
N ASP A 210 11.67 -1.40 -5.85
CA ASP A 210 12.95 -0.77 -5.49
C ASP A 210 12.79 0.75 -5.30
N SER A 211 12.04 1.41 -6.17
CA SER A 211 11.73 2.84 -6.02
C SER A 211 10.90 3.13 -4.76
N ALA A 212 9.85 2.35 -4.51
CA ALA A 212 9.02 2.47 -3.31
C ALA A 212 9.85 2.27 -2.04
N ASN A 213 10.73 1.26 -2.02
CA ASN A 213 11.66 1.00 -0.92
C ASN A 213 12.64 2.17 -0.73
N ASN A 214 13.22 2.69 -1.81
CA ASN A 214 14.12 3.85 -1.74
C ASN A 214 13.43 5.10 -1.18
N VAL A 215 12.16 5.33 -1.52
CA VAL A 215 11.38 6.45 -0.97
C VAL A 215 11.04 6.22 0.49
N TYR A 216 10.60 5.01 0.84
CA TYR A 216 10.37 4.61 2.23
C TYR A 216 11.63 4.81 3.08
N GLU A 217 12.78 4.34 2.62
CA GLU A 217 14.06 4.51 3.30
C GLU A 217 14.54 5.98 3.31
N LYS A 218 14.24 6.79 2.29
CA LYS A 218 14.51 8.24 2.32
C LYS A 218 13.65 8.95 3.37
N ILE A 219 12.38 8.58 3.48
CA ILE A 219 11.50 9.07 4.53
C ILE A 219 12.08 8.64 5.89
N LEU A 220 12.51 7.38 6.02
CA LEU A 220 13.10 6.83 7.23
C LEU A 220 14.46 7.45 7.61
N SER A 221 15.27 7.78 6.60
CA SER A 221 16.64 8.30 6.76
C SER A 221 16.71 9.82 6.83
N SER A 222 15.70 10.53 6.34
CA SER A 222 15.42 11.93 6.71
C SER A 222 15.32 12.09 8.24
N TRP A 223 15.04 10.99 8.95
CA TRP A 223 15.03 10.95 10.41
C TRP A 223 16.39 10.70 11.06
N LYS A 224 17.46 10.50 10.28
CA LYS A 224 18.83 10.48 10.81
C LYS A 224 19.18 11.91 11.23
N PRO A 225 19.60 12.14 12.48
CA PRO A 225 20.04 13.46 12.89
C PRO A 225 21.21 13.89 12.00
N THR A 226 21.09 15.08 11.41
CA THR A 226 22.17 15.77 10.68
C THR A 226 23.29 16.05 11.68
N SER A 227 24.20 15.09 11.85
CA SER A 227 25.42 15.29 12.62
C SER A 227 26.53 15.72 11.68
N GLU A 228 26.52 16.99 11.30
CA GLU A 228 27.75 17.68 10.91
C GLU A 228 27.80 19.08 11.50
N GLY A 229 28.76 19.27 12.42
CA GLY A 229 29.07 20.54 13.07
C GLY A 229 30.10 20.35 14.18
N LYS A 230 31.37 20.22 13.76
CA LYS A 230 32.62 20.18 14.54
C LYS A 230 32.58 20.91 15.90
N ASP A 231 33.00 20.24 16.98
CA ASP A 231 34.27 20.58 17.64
C ASP A 231 34.71 19.50 18.64
N SER A 232 35.96 19.09 18.45
CA SER A 232 36.74 18.19 19.29
C SER A 232 37.21 18.89 20.57
N VAL A 233 36.90 18.35 21.76
CA VAL A 233 37.87 18.22 22.87
C VAL A 233 37.50 16.99 23.71
N ALA A 234 38.53 16.21 24.03
CA ALA A 234 38.52 14.95 24.75
C ALA A 234 37.77 14.93 26.09
N SER A 235 37.08 13.83 26.35
CA SER A 235 37.09 13.18 27.66
C SER A 235 36.84 11.69 27.52
N SER A 236 37.90 10.94 27.73
CA SER A 236 37.97 9.48 27.85
C SER A 236 37.15 8.97 29.03
N VAL A 237 36.10 8.19 28.76
CA VAL A 237 35.72 7.02 29.58
C VAL A 237 35.15 5.96 28.64
N SER A 238 35.76 4.80 28.68
CA SER A 238 35.37 3.55 28.04
C SER A 238 33.93 3.15 28.38
N HIS A 239 33.06 3.11 27.39
CA HIS A 239 32.02 2.08 27.32
C HIS A 239 31.81 1.70 25.86
N ASP A 240 32.06 0.42 25.61
CA ASP A 240 31.66 -0.31 24.41
C ASP A 240 30.12 -0.26 24.32
N ASP A 241 29.60 0.57 23.42
CA ASP A 241 28.28 0.38 22.82
C ASP A 241 28.31 1.06 21.44
N GLY A 242 28.21 0.25 20.39
CA GLY A 242 28.33 0.68 19.01
C GLY A 242 27.28 1.74 18.65
N TYR A 243 27.64 2.60 17.70
CA TYR A 243 26.75 3.55 17.04
C TYR A 243 25.51 2.84 16.44
N LYS A 244 24.50 2.56 17.27
CA LYS A 244 23.17 2.17 16.78
C LYS A 244 22.50 3.45 16.31
N GLU A 245 22.32 3.55 14.99
CA GLU A 245 21.46 4.56 14.35
C GLU A 245 20.14 4.66 15.13
N LYS A 246 19.91 5.80 15.81
CA LYS A 246 18.68 6.01 16.57
C LYS A 246 17.53 6.28 15.59
N ARG A 247 16.89 5.22 15.10
CA ARG A 247 15.59 5.32 14.41
C ARG A 247 14.56 5.92 15.37
N LYS A 248 13.56 6.60 14.82
CA LYS A 248 12.36 7.03 15.57
C LYS A 248 11.69 5.81 16.19
N ILE A 249 11.07 5.97 17.36
CA ILE A 249 10.55 4.85 18.17
C ILE A 249 9.49 4.06 17.39
N SER A 250 8.51 4.76 16.81
CA SER A 250 7.42 4.16 16.02
C SER A 250 7.94 3.31 14.86
N ALA A 251 8.95 3.80 14.14
CA ALA A 251 9.55 3.12 13.01
C ALA A 251 10.40 1.92 13.43
N ALA A 252 11.13 2.03 14.54
CA ALA A 252 11.86 0.90 15.09
C ALA A 252 10.89 -0.23 15.49
N TRP A 253 9.79 0.12 16.14
CA TRP A 253 8.78 -0.83 16.61
C TRP A 253 7.93 -1.45 15.49
N ALA A 254 7.67 -0.71 14.40
CA ALA A 254 6.92 -1.25 13.27
C ALA A 254 7.68 -2.35 12.52
N VAL A 255 9.02 -2.29 12.55
CA VAL A 255 9.94 -3.27 11.93
C VAL A 255 10.36 -4.36 12.92
N ASP A 256 10.23 -4.12 14.22
CA ASP A 256 10.42 -5.16 15.24
C ASP A 256 9.40 -6.29 15.04
N GLU A 257 9.89 -7.49 14.77
CA GLU A 257 9.05 -8.62 14.37
C GLU A 257 8.07 -9.03 15.48
N ASP A 258 8.50 -8.97 16.75
CA ASP A 258 7.69 -9.41 17.88
C ASP A 258 6.61 -8.39 18.23
N ILE A 259 6.97 -7.10 18.31
CA ILE A 259 6.02 -6.02 18.56
C ILE A 259 5.02 -5.92 17.40
N SER A 260 5.51 -5.94 16.15
CA SER A 260 4.67 -5.89 14.96
C SER A 260 3.71 -7.09 14.90
N ARG A 261 4.20 -8.32 15.13
CA ARG A 261 3.35 -9.52 15.17
C ARG A 261 2.28 -9.43 16.27
N LEU A 262 2.65 -8.94 17.45
CA LEU A 262 1.73 -8.80 18.59
C LEU A 262 0.61 -7.78 18.29
N LEU A 263 0.96 -6.60 17.77
CA LEU A 263 -0.02 -5.57 17.40
C LEU A 263 -0.90 -6.00 16.23
N LYS A 264 -0.31 -6.67 15.22
CA LYS A 264 -1.06 -7.22 14.08
C LYS A 264 -1.95 -8.42 14.44
N SER A 265 -1.74 -9.03 15.61
CA SER A 265 -2.60 -10.10 16.14
C SER A 265 -3.86 -9.58 16.85
N LEU A 266 -3.98 -8.27 17.05
CA LEU A 266 -5.16 -7.69 17.71
C LEU A 266 -6.35 -7.60 16.73
N PRO A 267 -7.60 -7.78 17.21
CA PRO A 267 -8.81 -7.78 16.36
C PRO A 267 -8.96 -6.54 15.48
N ASN A 268 -8.63 -5.36 16.01
CA ASN A 268 -8.70 -4.08 15.30
C ASN A 268 -7.77 -4.03 14.07
N TRP A 269 -6.62 -4.71 14.09
CA TRP A 269 -5.74 -4.82 12.92
C TRP A 269 -6.39 -5.64 11.80
N PHE A 270 -7.00 -6.76 12.13
CA PHE A 270 -7.70 -7.60 11.14
C PHE A 270 -8.90 -6.86 10.54
N MET A 271 -9.65 -6.12 11.36
CA MET A 271 -10.78 -5.33 10.89
C MET A 271 -10.38 -4.24 9.90
N VAL A 272 -9.27 -3.53 10.14
CA VAL A 272 -8.81 -2.47 9.23
C VAL A 272 -8.19 -3.05 7.96
N SER A 273 -7.50 -4.18 8.06
CA SER A 273 -6.83 -4.83 6.92
C SER A 273 -7.81 -5.50 5.97
N ASN A 274 -8.84 -6.17 6.50
CA ASN A 274 -9.81 -6.94 5.71
C ASN A 274 -11.07 -6.13 5.35
N TYR A 275 -11.08 -4.82 5.63
CA TYR A 275 -12.25 -3.98 5.37
C TYR A 275 -12.61 -3.94 3.89
N GLU A 276 -11.62 -3.94 3.01
CA GLU A 276 -11.80 -3.90 1.55
C GLU A 276 -12.39 -5.22 1.01
N ASP A 277 -11.92 -6.37 1.49
CA ASP A 277 -12.40 -7.70 1.08
C ASP A 277 -13.87 -7.94 1.48
N ASN A 278 -14.24 -7.49 2.69
CA ASN A 278 -15.59 -7.68 3.24
C ASN A 278 -16.64 -6.74 2.64
N SER A 279 -16.23 -5.60 2.05
CA SER A 279 -17.15 -4.65 1.44
C SER A 279 -17.74 -5.15 0.11
N THR A 280 -17.13 -6.17 -0.51
CA THR A 280 -17.56 -6.79 -1.77
C THR A 280 -18.24 -8.16 -1.61
N ALA A 281 -18.30 -8.72 -0.40
CA ALA A 281 -18.93 -10.03 -0.17
C ALA A 281 -20.46 -9.94 -0.30
N SER A 282 -21.00 -10.62 -1.32
CA SER A 282 -22.46 -10.69 -1.57
C SER A 282 -23.22 -11.30 -0.38
N VAL A 283 -24.46 -10.83 -0.20
CA VAL A 283 -25.41 -11.12 0.90
C VAL A 283 -25.74 -12.60 1.15
N ASN A 284 -25.22 -13.55 0.36
CA ASN A 284 -25.81 -14.90 0.26
C ASN A 284 -24.93 -16.08 0.73
N THR A 285 -23.86 -15.86 1.49
CA THR A 285 -23.06 -16.97 2.07
C THR A 285 -22.80 -16.76 3.55
N PRO A 286 -23.21 -17.67 4.46
CA PRO A 286 -22.89 -17.58 5.88
C PRO A 286 -21.45 -18.06 6.12
N SER A 287 -20.48 -17.22 5.74
CA SER A 287 -19.10 -17.32 6.23
C SER A 287 -19.02 -16.51 7.54
N ALA A 288 -18.39 -17.09 8.56
CA ALA A 288 -18.57 -16.77 9.98
C ALA A 288 -18.05 -15.41 10.49
N ILE A 289 -17.84 -14.40 9.64
CA ILE A 289 -17.47 -13.04 10.08
C ILE A 289 -18.11 -12.00 9.15
N SER A 290 -19.41 -11.77 9.34
CA SER A 290 -20.02 -10.49 8.95
C SER A 290 -19.39 -9.36 9.79
N PRO A 291 -19.51 -8.07 9.41
CA PRO A 291 -19.16 -6.97 10.31
C PRO A 291 -20.20 -6.89 11.44
N THR A 292 -20.20 -7.91 12.31
CA THR A 292 -20.84 -7.86 13.61
C THR A 292 -20.25 -6.68 14.35
N SER A 293 -21.12 -5.73 14.72
CA SER A 293 -20.84 -4.69 15.70
C SER A 293 -20.02 -5.29 16.84
N GLU A 294 -18.72 -4.96 16.93
CA GLU A 294 -17.91 -5.32 18.10
C GLU A 294 -18.66 -4.85 19.36
N SER A 295 -18.75 -5.70 20.39
CA SER A 295 -19.36 -5.26 21.64
C SER A 295 -18.45 -4.23 22.32
N GLU A 296 -19.00 -3.35 23.14
CA GLU A 296 -18.20 -2.41 23.94
C GLU A 296 -17.16 -3.14 24.83
N SER A 297 -17.51 -4.35 25.30
CA SER A 297 -16.61 -5.21 26.07
C SER A 297 -15.41 -5.69 25.24
N ASP A 298 -15.63 -6.07 23.98
CA ASP A 298 -14.55 -6.52 23.10
C ASP A 298 -13.60 -5.37 22.77
N ILE A 299 -14.16 -4.18 22.52
CA ILE A 299 -13.39 -2.94 22.29
C ILE A 299 -12.53 -2.61 23.51
N CYS A 300 -13.09 -2.72 24.72
CA CYS A 300 -12.35 -2.48 25.95
C CYS A 300 -11.19 -3.49 26.10
N CYS A 301 -11.48 -4.78 25.97
CA CYS A 301 -10.49 -5.85 26.08
C CYS A 301 -9.32 -5.71 25.10
N ARG A 302 -9.59 -5.39 23.82
CA ARG A 302 -8.53 -5.17 22.83
C ARG A 302 -7.68 -3.93 23.14
N ASN A 303 -8.30 -2.84 23.60
CA ASN A 303 -7.59 -1.60 23.95
C ASN A 303 -6.75 -1.78 25.22
N GLU A 304 -7.23 -2.57 26.17
CA GLU A 304 -6.51 -2.96 27.39
C GLU A 304 -5.24 -3.72 27.02
N ARG A 305 -5.36 -4.79 26.25
CA ARG A 305 -4.22 -5.58 25.77
C ARG A 305 -3.22 -4.74 25.01
N GLU A 306 -3.69 -3.86 24.12
CA GLU A 306 -2.82 -2.91 23.41
C GLU A 306 -2.07 -2.00 24.39
N SER A 307 -2.79 -1.40 25.34
CA SER A 307 -2.20 -0.47 26.30
C SER A 307 -1.18 -1.15 27.22
N GLU A 308 -1.41 -2.39 27.63
CA GLU A 308 -0.45 -3.18 28.42
C GLU A 308 0.89 -3.35 27.70
N ILE A 309 0.87 -3.62 26.39
CA ILE A 309 2.07 -3.74 25.56
C ILE A 309 2.85 -2.42 25.60
N PHE A 310 2.17 -1.30 25.40
CA PHE A 310 2.80 0.01 25.39
C PHE A 310 3.31 0.42 26.78
N ILE A 311 2.51 0.21 27.85
CA ILE A 311 2.90 0.52 29.22
C ILE A 311 4.13 -0.32 29.64
N GLY A 312 4.15 -1.61 29.30
CA GLY A 312 5.27 -2.49 29.63
C GLY A 312 6.60 -2.05 29.00
N ASN A 313 6.55 -1.46 27.80
CA ASN A 313 7.74 -1.06 27.05
C ASN A 313 8.13 0.42 27.24
N LEU A 314 7.17 1.35 27.29
CA LEU A 314 7.42 2.80 27.38
C LEU A 314 7.07 3.41 28.74
N GLY A 315 6.25 2.74 29.56
CA GLY A 315 5.75 3.28 30.83
C GLY A 315 6.83 3.52 31.88
N THR A 316 8.00 2.88 31.76
CA THR A 316 9.15 3.08 32.66
C THR A 316 10.24 3.99 32.09
N ALA A 317 10.06 4.50 30.86
CA ALA A 317 11.04 5.38 30.23
C ALA A 317 11.20 6.68 31.03
N LYS A 318 12.44 7.00 31.42
CA LYS A 318 12.74 8.16 32.30
C LYS A 318 12.31 9.49 31.68
N GLN A 319 12.37 9.62 30.35
CA GLN A 319 11.81 10.71 29.56
C GLN A 319 11.97 10.41 28.07
N LEU A 320 10.90 10.56 27.29
CA LEU A 320 10.98 10.56 25.82
C LEU A 320 11.49 11.92 25.34
N VAL A 321 12.37 11.93 24.34
CA VAL A 321 12.92 13.15 23.74
C VAL A 321 12.24 13.44 22.41
N ARG A 322 12.02 14.72 22.09
CA ARG A 322 11.33 15.14 20.85
C ARG A 322 12.00 14.59 19.58
N ASP A 323 13.32 14.42 19.59
CA ASP A 323 14.08 13.84 18.48
C ASP A 323 13.81 12.35 18.26
N GLU A 324 13.13 11.67 19.17
CA GLU A 324 12.72 10.27 19.04
C GLU A 324 11.34 10.12 18.36
N LEU A 325 10.62 11.24 18.18
CA LEU A 325 9.28 11.34 17.60
C LEU A 325 9.30 11.84 16.14
N ILE A 326 8.27 11.48 15.37
CA ILE A 326 7.98 12.02 14.04
C ILE A 326 7.07 13.24 14.21
N THR A 327 7.69 14.43 14.23
CA THR A 327 6.96 15.71 14.41
C THR A 327 6.63 16.42 13.10
N ASP A 328 7.20 15.98 11.99
CA ASP A 328 6.92 16.54 10.67
C ASP A 328 5.64 15.92 10.08
N MET A 329 4.62 16.75 9.93
CA MET A 329 3.32 16.32 9.42
C MET A 329 3.34 15.98 7.93
N GLU A 330 4.30 16.50 7.15
CA GLU A 330 4.47 16.09 5.75
C GLU A 330 4.93 14.64 5.64
N ILE A 331 5.71 14.17 6.62
CA ILE A 331 6.11 12.76 6.70
C ILE A 331 4.89 11.88 7.00
N ILE A 332 4.06 12.27 7.97
CA ILE A 332 2.81 11.55 8.29
C ILE A 332 1.88 11.51 7.08
N ARG A 333 1.73 12.63 6.38
CA ARG A 333 0.97 12.70 5.12
C ARG A 333 1.55 11.73 4.08
N SER A 334 2.86 11.73 3.90
CA SER A 334 3.54 10.87 2.92
C SER A 334 3.34 9.38 3.23
N LEU A 335 3.44 8.98 4.50
CA LEU A 335 3.17 7.60 4.95
C LEU A 335 1.73 7.19 4.65
N ALA A 336 0.75 8.07 4.91
CA ALA A 336 -0.65 7.81 4.61
C ALA A 336 -0.89 7.67 3.10
N CYS A 337 -0.31 8.56 2.28
CA CYS A 337 -0.43 8.49 0.83
C CYS A 337 0.22 7.23 0.25
N ILE A 338 1.40 6.82 0.76
CA ILE A 338 2.08 5.58 0.35
C ILE A 338 1.21 4.37 0.70
N HIS A 339 0.68 4.32 1.92
CA HIS A 339 -0.21 3.24 2.36
C HIS A 339 -1.41 3.05 1.41
N GLU A 340 -2.19 4.11 1.17
CA GLU A 340 -3.38 4.02 0.29
C GLU A 340 -3.01 3.67 -1.15
N SER A 341 -1.94 4.27 -1.68
CA SER A 341 -1.59 4.11 -3.09
C SER A 341 -1.02 2.72 -3.39
N LEU A 342 -0.25 2.14 -2.48
CA LEU A 342 0.26 0.78 -2.61
C LEU A 342 -0.85 -0.26 -2.45
N LYS A 343 -1.77 -0.11 -1.48
CA LYS A 343 -2.95 -0.97 -1.35
C LYS A 343 -3.79 -0.95 -2.63
N TRP A 344 -4.08 0.24 -3.13
CA TRP A 344 -4.80 0.41 -4.40
C TRP A 344 -4.07 -0.26 -5.57
N PHE A 345 -2.75 -0.08 -5.68
CA PHE A 345 -1.95 -0.66 -6.76
C PHE A 345 -2.03 -2.20 -6.74
N CYS A 346 -1.81 -2.80 -5.57
CA CYS A 346 -1.84 -4.26 -5.43
C CYS A 346 -3.24 -4.83 -5.72
N GLY A 347 -4.30 -4.22 -5.19
CA GLY A 347 -5.67 -4.62 -5.51
C GLY A 347 -6.01 -4.47 -6.99
N SER A 348 -5.58 -3.37 -7.62
CA SER A 348 -5.79 -3.10 -9.04
C SER A 348 -5.03 -4.08 -9.94
N MET A 349 -3.82 -4.48 -9.54
CA MET A 349 -3.02 -5.47 -10.25
C MET A 349 -3.63 -6.87 -10.14
N ARG A 350 -4.08 -7.29 -8.96
CA ARG A 350 -4.81 -8.57 -8.81
C ARG A 350 -6.09 -8.59 -9.64
N SER A 351 -6.87 -7.51 -9.62
CA SER A 351 -8.06 -7.38 -10.47
C SER A 351 -7.73 -7.45 -11.97
N LEU A 352 -6.57 -6.94 -12.38
CA LEU A 352 -6.10 -7.05 -13.77
C LEU A 352 -5.77 -8.50 -14.13
N ILE A 353 -5.07 -9.24 -13.26
CA ILE A 353 -4.75 -10.66 -13.45
C ILE A 353 -6.04 -11.50 -13.51
N GLU A 354 -7.01 -11.24 -12.64
CA GLU A 354 -8.30 -11.95 -12.62
C GLU A 354 -9.12 -11.78 -13.90
N LYS A 355 -9.00 -10.63 -14.56
CA LYS A 355 -9.68 -10.34 -15.84
C LYS A 355 -9.07 -11.09 -17.03
N LEU A 356 -7.89 -11.71 -16.87
CA LEU A 356 -7.27 -12.48 -17.96
C LEU A 356 -8.00 -13.82 -18.20
N PRO A 357 -8.02 -14.30 -19.45
CA PRO A 357 -8.50 -15.63 -19.81
C PRO A 357 -7.84 -16.72 -18.96
N GLU A 358 -8.58 -17.80 -18.70
CA GLU A 358 -8.06 -18.94 -17.94
C GLU A 358 -6.83 -19.58 -18.61
N SER A 359 -6.77 -19.58 -19.94
CA SER A 359 -5.60 -20.04 -20.71
C SER A 359 -4.34 -19.23 -20.37
N SER A 360 -4.43 -17.91 -20.34
CA SER A 360 -3.33 -17.01 -19.98
C SER A 360 -2.90 -17.21 -18.52
N ARG A 361 -3.85 -17.28 -17.58
CA ARG A 361 -3.53 -17.55 -16.17
C ARG A 361 -2.82 -18.89 -16.00
N ASN A 362 -3.31 -19.94 -16.67
CA ASN A 362 -2.67 -21.26 -16.65
C ASN A 362 -1.27 -21.25 -17.27
N ALA A 363 -1.03 -20.44 -18.32
CA ALA A 363 0.30 -20.26 -18.89
C ALA A 363 1.25 -19.62 -17.87
N MET A 364 0.80 -18.58 -17.15
CA MET A 364 1.58 -17.94 -16.08
C MET A 364 1.91 -18.89 -14.91
N HIS A 365 1.01 -19.82 -14.60
CA HIS A 365 1.25 -20.85 -13.58
C HIS A 365 2.23 -21.93 -14.01
N LYS A 366 2.46 -22.12 -15.31
CA LYS A 366 3.38 -23.14 -15.87
C LYS A 366 4.73 -22.55 -16.24
N CYS A 367 4.76 -21.28 -16.65
CA CYS A 367 5.98 -20.60 -17.04
C CYS A 367 6.88 -20.35 -15.84
N VAL A 368 8.14 -20.81 -15.94
CA VAL A 368 9.18 -20.61 -14.93
C VAL A 368 10.10 -19.51 -15.42
N VAL A 369 10.41 -18.57 -14.54
CA VAL A 369 11.41 -17.52 -14.77
C VAL A 369 12.58 -17.72 -13.84
N GLN A 370 13.78 -17.44 -14.35
CA GLN A 370 14.99 -17.38 -13.53
C GLN A 370 15.11 -15.97 -12.95
N LEU A 371 15.00 -15.86 -11.64
CA LEU A 371 15.23 -14.61 -10.94
C LEU A 371 16.64 -14.52 -10.41
N GLN A 372 17.24 -13.35 -10.60
CA GLN A 372 18.49 -12.98 -9.95
C GLN A 372 18.17 -11.95 -8.89
N ARG A 373 18.22 -12.36 -7.62
CA ARG A 373 18.10 -11.45 -6.49
C ARG A 373 19.48 -11.21 -5.89
N THR A 374 19.90 -9.96 -5.84
CA THR A 374 21.12 -9.59 -5.13
C THR A 374 20.74 -9.28 -3.68
N ASP A 375 21.30 -10.02 -2.73
CA ASP A 375 21.07 -9.72 -1.32
C ASP A 375 21.83 -8.45 -0.87
N GLY A 376 21.53 -7.96 0.33
CA GLY A 376 22.21 -6.79 0.91
C GLY A 376 23.71 -6.97 1.16
N SER A 377 24.24 -8.20 0.97
CA SER A 377 25.69 -8.51 1.03
C SER A 377 26.35 -8.58 -0.35
N GLY A 378 25.58 -8.36 -1.43
CA GLY A 378 26.07 -8.39 -2.81
C GLY A 378 26.11 -9.79 -3.42
N ILE A 379 25.58 -10.82 -2.75
CA ILE A 379 25.52 -12.19 -3.28
C ILE A 379 24.28 -12.34 -4.15
N VAL A 380 24.47 -12.81 -5.39
CA VAL A 380 23.38 -13.09 -6.32
C VAL A 380 22.84 -14.50 -6.04
N HIS A 381 21.61 -14.56 -5.55
CA HIS A 381 20.85 -15.80 -5.43
C HIS A 381 20.03 -15.99 -6.71
N GLN A 382 20.15 -17.18 -7.30
CA GLN A 382 19.34 -17.60 -8.45
C GLN A 382 18.21 -18.48 -7.94
N SER A 383 16.97 -18.04 -8.13
CA SER A 383 15.77 -18.85 -7.84
C SER A 383 14.98 -19.09 -9.13
N GLU A 384 14.40 -20.28 -9.24
CA GLU A 384 13.42 -20.61 -10.26
C GLU A 384 12.03 -20.52 -9.63
N GLU A 385 11.22 -19.61 -10.15
CA GLU A 385 9.86 -19.36 -9.65
C GLU A 385 8.88 -19.31 -10.82
N HIS A 386 7.66 -19.79 -10.59
CA HIS A 386 6.58 -19.59 -11.56
C HIS A 386 6.17 -18.13 -11.59
N ILE A 387 5.86 -17.58 -12.78
CA ILE A 387 5.51 -16.16 -12.94
C ILE A 387 4.36 -15.76 -12.01
N ALA A 388 3.30 -16.58 -11.92
CA ALA A 388 2.17 -16.30 -11.04
C ALA A 388 2.58 -16.18 -9.56
N VAL A 389 3.42 -17.10 -9.08
CA VAL A 389 3.92 -17.10 -7.69
C VAL A 389 4.84 -15.91 -7.42
N ALA A 390 5.72 -15.59 -8.37
CA ALA A 390 6.62 -14.45 -8.27
C ALA A 390 5.82 -13.14 -8.19
N LEU A 391 4.81 -12.96 -9.05
CA LEU A 391 3.92 -11.78 -9.02
C LEU A 391 3.19 -11.66 -7.68
N ASP A 392 2.56 -12.74 -7.21
CA ASP A 392 1.85 -12.74 -5.92
C ASP A 392 2.80 -12.38 -4.77
N SER A 393 4.03 -12.89 -4.79
CA SER A 393 5.05 -12.54 -3.81
C SER A 393 5.43 -11.06 -3.86
N ARG A 394 5.66 -10.46 -5.04
CA ARG A 394 6.00 -9.02 -5.12
C ARG A 394 4.85 -8.12 -4.65
N LEU A 395 3.62 -8.49 -5.01
CA LEU A 395 2.44 -7.74 -4.57
C LEU A 395 2.25 -7.85 -3.05
N ALA A 396 2.49 -9.03 -2.47
CA ALA A 396 2.47 -9.23 -1.02
C ALA A 396 3.57 -8.42 -0.32
N ASP A 397 4.77 -8.35 -0.88
CA ASP A 397 5.87 -7.53 -0.34
C ASP A 397 5.50 -6.04 -0.31
N LEU A 398 4.91 -5.51 -1.39
CA LEU A 398 4.41 -4.13 -1.47
C LEU A 398 3.28 -3.86 -0.47
N GLU A 399 2.35 -4.79 -0.29
CA GLU A 399 1.28 -4.67 0.71
C GLU A 399 1.82 -4.69 2.14
N ALA A 400 2.81 -5.53 2.42
CA ALA A 400 3.46 -5.56 3.73
C ALA A 400 4.12 -4.21 4.04
N LYS A 401 4.72 -3.53 3.04
CA LYS A 401 5.23 -2.16 3.19
C LYS A 401 4.13 -1.15 3.42
N ALA A 402 3.02 -1.25 2.69
CA ALA A 402 1.85 -0.40 2.91
C ALA A 402 1.34 -0.55 4.35
N ASP A 403 1.22 -1.78 4.85
CA ASP A 403 0.81 -2.08 6.21
C ASP A 403 1.78 -1.52 7.26
N THR A 404 3.08 -1.65 7.03
CA THR A 404 4.09 -1.04 7.90
C THR A 404 3.93 0.47 7.98
N CYS A 405 3.59 1.17 6.88
CA CYS A 405 3.35 2.62 6.91
C CYS A 405 2.17 2.98 7.82
N LEU A 406 1.05 2.25 7.75
CA LEU A 406 -0.10 2.47 8.62
C LEU A 406 0.24 2.18 10.08
N LEU A 407 0.99 1.10 10.34
CA LEU A 407 1.44 0.74 11.69
C LEU A 407 2.37 1.81 12.29
N ILE A 408 3.26 2.43 11.50
CA ILE A 408 4.10 3.53 11.97
C ILE A 408 3.24 4.70 12.44
N ILE A 409 2.24 5.12 11.66
CA ILE A 409 1.34 6.22 12.03
C ILE A 409 0.58 5.87 13.32
N HIS A 410 0.06 4.64 13.40
CA HIS A 410 -0.61 4.13 14.58
C HIS A 410 0.26 4.24 15.82
N LEU A 411 1.48 3.69 15.75
CA LEU A 411 2.48 3.73 16.81
C LEU A 411 2.87 5.16 17.18
N GLU A 412 3.03 6.05 16.21
CA GLU A 412 3.41 7.44 16.46
C GLU A 412 2.37 8.16 17.33
N LEU A 413 1.07 7.99 17.03
CA LEU A 413 0.00 8.54 17.88
C LEU A 413 0.11 8.06 19.33
N ARG A 414 0.39 6.76 19.55
CA ARG A 414 0.60 6.20 20.89
C ARG A 414 1.85 6.78 21.56
N VAL A 415 2.97 6.89 20.84
CA VAL A 415 4.21 7.47 21.37
C VAL A 415 4.01 8.94 21.78
N HIS A 416 3.24 9.71 21.01
CA HIS A 416 2.89 11.08 21.35
C HIS A 416 2.03 11.17 22.63
N CYS A 417 1.14 10.20 22.91
CA CYS A 417 0.47 10.11 24.21
C CYS A 417 1.49 9.99 25.36
N PHE A 418 2.48 9.10 25.25
CA PHE A 418 3.52 8.98 26.28
C PHE A 418 4.35 10.25 26.42
N PHE A 419 4.76 10.84 25.31
CA PHE A 419 5.62 12.03 25.29
C PHE A 419 5.00 13.20 26.04
N HIS A 420 3.71 13.46 25.81
CA HIS A 420 3.01 14.57 26.46
C HIS A 420 2.49 14.22 27.86
N LEU A 421 2.01 12.98 28.09
CA LEU A 421 1.30 12.65 29.33
C LEU A 421 2.22 12.14 30.46
N LEU A 422 3.33 11.43 30.17
CA LEU A 422 4.25 10.97 31.22
C LEU A 422 4.85 12.12 32.07
N PRO A 423 5.24 13.27 31.49
CA PRO A 423 5.77 14.40 32.27
C PRO A 423 4.80 14.94 33.33
N LEU A 424 3.49 14.74 33.18
CA LEU A 424 2.46 15.19 34.12
C LEU A 424 2.54 14.49 35.49
N ALA A 425 3.22 13.34 35.56
CA ALA A 425 3.53 12.63 36.80
C ALA A 425 4.48 13.38 37.72
N ARG A 426 5.24 14.35 37.18
CA ARG A 426 6.28 15.07 37.93
C ARG A 426 5.66 16.15 38.83
N VAL A 427 6.22 16.30 40.03
CA VAL A 427 5.80 17.35 40.95
C VAL A 427 6.25 18.71 40.42
N ARG A 428 5.33 19.67 40.34
CA ARG A 428 5.59 21.06 39.95
C ARG A 428 5.03 22.03 40.99
N PRO A 429 5.64 23.22 41.15
CA PRO A 429 5.03 24.33 41.87
C PRO A 429 3.61 24.57 41.33
N SER A 430 2.68 24.94 42.21
CA SER A 430 1.28 25.15 41.83
C SER A 430 1.18 26.27 40.80
N LEU A 431 0.70 25.93 39.59
CA LEU A 431 0.13 26.90 38.66
C LEU A 431 -1.10 27.58 39.32
N PRO A 432 -1.52 28.77 38.84
CA PRO A 432 -2.78 29.37 39.22
C PRO A 432 -3.94 28.37 39.14
N HIS A 433 -4.98 28.57 39.96
CA HIS A 433 -6.00 27.53 40.25
C HIS A 433 -6.69 26.96 39.00
N ASP A 434 -6.70 27.65 37.85
CA ASP A 434 -7.51 27.31 36.67
C ASP A 434 -6.74 26.97 35.39
N GLU A 435 -5.40 27.05 35.38
CA GLU A 435 -4.62 26.86 34.14
C GLU A 435 -4.31 25.39 33.84
N LEU A 436 -4.42 24.98 32.57
CA LEU A 436 -3.98 23.66 32.11
C LEU A 436 -2.45 23.60 32.03
N ASP A 437 -1.89 22.41 32.28
CA ASP A 437 -0.47 22.17 32.02
C ASP A 437 -0.19 22.29 30.51
N ASN A 438 0.94 22.91 30.15
CA ASN A 438 1.33 23.13 28.76
C ASN A 438 1.37 21.83 27.95
N GLU A 439 1.79 20.72 28.56
CA GLU A 439 1.82 19.41 27.92
C GLU A 439 0.43 18.93 27.47
N VAL A 440 -0.63 19.29 28.20
CA VAL A 440 -2.01 18.94 27.82
C VAL A 440 -2.47 19.80 26.65
N ILE A 441 -2.09 21.09 26.65
CA ILE A 441 -2.38 22.02 25.56
C ILE A 441 -1.65 21.57 24.29
N ASP A 442 -0.36 21.24 24.42
CA ASP A 442 0.48 20.79 23.33
C ASP A 442 0.01 19.44 22.80
N PHE A 443 -0.33 18.48 23.66
CA PHE A 443 -0.99 17.22 23.27
C PHE A 443 -2.23 17.48 22.42
N GLY A 444 -3.11 18.36 22.87
CA GLY A 444 -4.35 18.64 22.15
C GLY A 444 -4.14 19.31 20.81
N ARG A 445 -3.14 20.20 20.71
CA ARG A 445 -2.72 20.79 19.44
C ARG A 445 -2.18 19.72 18.51
N ASP A 446 -1.30 18.86 19.00
CA ASP A 446 -0.61 17.84 18.23
C ASP A 446 -1.59 16.80 17.66
N MET A 447 -2.45 16.23 18.50
CA MET A 447 -3.50 15.29 18.06
C MET A 447 -4.45 15.90 17.02
N ALA A 448 -4.76 17.20 17.14
CA ALA A 448 -5.58 17.88 16.14
C ALA A 448 -4.87 18.02 14.78
N HIS A 449 -3.55 18.27 14.76
CA HIS A 449 -2.77 18.31 13.52
C HIS A 449 -2.72 16.93 12.85
N PHE A 450 -2.45 15.87 13.62
CA PHE A 450 -2.53 14.50 13.11
C PHE A 450 -3.90 14.22 12.51
N HIS A 451 -4.98 14.51 13.23
CA HIS A 451 -6.34 14.26 12.76
C HIS A 451 -6.65 15.02 11.47
N GLN A 452 -6.28 16.30 11.38
CA GLN A 452 -6.48 17.13 10.19
C GLN A 452 -5.76 16.55 8.97
N VAL A 453 -4.50 16.17 9.10
CA VAL A 453 -3.73 15.60 7.99
C VAL A 453 -4.26 14.23 7.60
N LEU A 454 -4.48 13.34 8.56
CA LEU A 454 -4.88 11.95 8.29
C LEU A 454 -6.30 11.88 7.71
N SER A 455 -7.26 12.66 8.23
CA SER A 455 -8.66 12.63 7.75
C SER A 455 -8.84 13.05 6.29
N THR A 456 -7.87 13.80 5.73
CA THR A 456 -7.89 14.20 4.31
C THR A 456 -7.25 13.17 3.38
N ASN A 457 -6.47 12.23 3.93
CA ASN A 457 -5.69 11.25 3.17
C ASN A 457 -6.09 9.79 3.43
N LEU A 458 -6.86 9.50 4.49
CA LEU A 458 -7.29 8.15 4.85
C LEU A 458 -8.82 8.04 4.94
N PRO A 459 -9.39 6.87 4.62
CA PRO A 459 -10.81 6.59 4.79
C PRO A 459 -11.23 6.49 6.28
N PRO A 460 -12.53 6.66 6.59
CA PRO A 460 -13.03 6.70 7.97
C PRO A 460 -12.72 5.45 8.82
N HIS A 461 -12.68 4.24 8.23
CA HIS A 461 -12.39 3.02 8.97
C HIS A 461 -10.92 2.95 9.43
N LYS A 462 -9.98 3.48 8.65
CA LYS A 462 -8.56 3.63 9.04
C LYS A 462 -8.40 4.76 10.06
N MET A 463 -9.14 5.86 9.92
CA MET A 463 -9.19 6.91 10.95
C MET A 463 -9.66 6.36 12.30
N LYS A 464 -10.71 5.54 12.30
CA LYS A 464 -11.18 4.84 13.49
C LYS A 464 -10.10 3.95 14.09
N TYR A 465 -9.44 3.11 13.28
CA TYR A 465 -8.32 2.27 13.76
C TYR A 465 -7.20 3.08 14.45
N LEU A 466 -6.83 4.23 13.87
CA LEU A 466 -5.73 5.06 14.37
C LEU A 466 -6.06 5.78 15.69
N PHE A 467 -7.27 6.32 15.82
CA PHE A 467 -7.70 7.15 16.97
C PHE A 467 -8.41 6.36 18.07
N ASP A 468 -9.04 5.23 17.75
CA ASP A 468 -9.59 4.33 18.76
C ASP A 468 -8.47 3.83 19.68
N GLY A 469 -8.80 3.67 20.97
CA GLY A 469 -7.86 3.20 21.98
C GLY A 469 -6.97 4.30 22.58
N LEU A 470 -6.85 5.48 21.95
CA LEU A 470 -6.08 6.60 22.53
C LEU A 470 -6.65 7.05 23.88
N GLY A 471 -7.97 7.01 24.08
CA GLY A 471 -8.61 7.30 25.35
C GLY A 471 -8.24 6.30 26.45
N HIS A 472 -8.31 5.01 26.13
CA HIS A 472 -7.88 3.94 27.04
C HIS A 472 -6.39 4.08 27.38
N LEU A 473 -5.52 4.22 26.37
CA LEU A 473 -4.08 4.37 26.58
C LEU A 473 -3.77 5.60 27.46
N SER A 474 -4.40 6.75 27.17
CA SER A 474 -4.21 7.97 27.96
C SER A 474 -4.62 7.74 29.43
N ALA A 475 -5.75 7.09 29.67
CA ALA A 475 -6.21 6.70 31.00
C ALA A 475 -5.20 5.77 31.70
N SER A 476 -4.71 4.74 30.99
CA SER A 476 -3.68 3.82 31.50
C SER A 476 -2.39 4.55 31.85
N ILE A 477 -1.95 5.52 31.03
CA ILE A 477 -0.76 6.33 31.30
C ILE A 477 -0.95 7.13 32.59
N PHE A 478 -2.08 7.82 32.78
CA PHE A 478 -2.35 8.58 34.00
C PHE A 478 -2.33 7.70 35.25
N ILE A 479 -3.02 6.55 35.20
CA ILE A 479 -3.11 5.63 36.34
C ILE A 479 -1.74 5.02 36.66
N HIS A 480 -1.00 4.51 35.67
CA HIS A 480 0.33 3.94 35.89
C HIS A 480 1.34 5.00 36.34
N SER A 481 1.25 6.23 35.83
CA SER A 481 2.12 7.34 36.22
C SER A 481 1.97 7.71 37.71
N SER A 482 0.83 7.42 38.33
CA SER A 482 0.60 7.68 39.77
C SER A 482 1.64 7.00 40.67
N GLN A 483 2.19 5.86 40.25
CA GLN A 483 3.22 5.15 41.02
C GLN A 483 4.52 5.96 41.15
N HIS A 484 4.79 6.86 40.20
CA HIS A 484 5.98 7.70 40.16
C HIS A 484 5.76 9.10 40.78
N MET A 485 4.52 9.46 41.08
CA MET A 485 4.21 10.72 41.78
C MET A 485 4.70 10.66 43.23
N GLN A 486 5.35 11.72 43.73
CA GLN A 486 5.86 11.72 45.11
C GLN A 486 4.77 11.99 46.16
N LYS A 487 4.26 13.21 46.22
CA LYS A 487 3.17 13.62 47.12
C LYS A 487 2.17 14.46 46.35
N LEU A 488 0.89 14.26 46.63
CA LEU A 488 -0.20 14.98 45.98
C LEU A 488 -1.02 15.73 47.03
N ASN A 489 -1.02 17.06 46.96
CA ASN A 489 -1.91 17.90 47.76
C ASN A 489 -3.27 18.09 47.07
N GLU A 490 -4.23 18.73 47.73
CA GLU A 490 -5.58 19.00 47.19
C GLU A 490 -5.56 19.72 45.84
N ASN A 491 -4.67 20.71 45.68
CA ASN A 491 -4.51 21.42 44.42
C ASN A 491 -3.96 20.50 43.31
N GLY A 492 -3.05 19.59 43.65
CA GLY A 492 -2.51 18.58 42.75
C GLY A 492 -3.58 17.59 42.28
N LYS A 493 -4.46 17.14 43.18
CA LYS A 493 -5.61 16.29 42.83
C LYS A 493 -6.51 17.00 41.81
N LYS A 494 -6.91 18.24 42.09
CA LYS A 494 -7.71 19.07 41.17
C LYS A 494 -7.02 19.28 39.82
N ARG A 495 -5.71 19.56 39.82
CA ARG A 495 -4.91 19.72 38.59
C ARG A 495 -4.94 18.45 37.73
N VAL A 496 -4.68 17.29 38.33
CA VAL A 496 -4.69 16.00 37.60
C VAL A 496 -6.09 15.72 37.03
N CYS A 497 -7.15 15.89 37.81
CA CYS A 497 -8.52 15.70 37.31
C CYS A 497 -8.87 16.68 36.17
N ARG A 498 -8.44 17.94 36.25
CA ARG A 498 -8.61 18.93 35.18
C ARG A 498 -7.87 18.51 33.90
N ASN A 499 -6.63 18.05 34.02
CA ASN A 499 -5.84 17.59 32.89
C ASN A 499 -6.46 16.36 32.22
N ILE A 500 -6.91 15.37 33.01
CA ILE A 500 -7.63 14.19 32.51
C ILE A 500 -8.89 14.62 31.74
N PHE A 501 -9.68 15.52 32.31
CA PHE A 501 -10.89 16.03 31.66
C PHE A 501 -10.59 16.77 30.35
N ALA A 502 -9.53 17.59 30.30
CA ALA A 502 -9.14 18.28 29.08
C ALA A 502 -8.69 17.30 27.98
N VAL A 503 -7.93 16.25 28.31
CA VAL A 503 -7.57 15.17 27.39
C VAL A 503 -8.82 14.43 26.90
N GLN A 504 -9.76 14.12 27.81
CA GLN A 504 -11.03 13.47 27.49
C GLN A 504 -11.85 14.29 26.50
N GLN A 505 -12.00 15.59 26.75
CA GLN A 505 -12.73 16.50 25.87
C GLN A 505 -12.07 16.58 24.49
N ARG A 506 -10.74 16.59 24.44
CA ARG A 506 -9.98 16.66 23.19
C ARG A 506 -10.16 15.41 22.35
N LEU A 507 -9.95 14.23 22.94
CA LEU A 507 -10.11 12.96 22.23
C LEU A 507 -11.56 12.73 21.81
N SER A 508 -12.54 13.00 22.69
CA SER A 508 -13.97 12.86 22.35
C SER A 508 -14.38 13.75 21.17
N GLN A 509 -13.76 14.93 21.01
CA GLN A 509 -13.98 15.80 19.86
C GLN A 509 -13.41 15.24 18.57
N LEU A 510 -12.27 14.53 18.63
CA LEU A 510 -11.63 13.93 17.45
C LEU A 510 -12.29 12.62 17.04
N THR A 511 -12.65 11.76 18.00
CA THR A 511 -13.26 10.45 17.76
C THR A 511 -14.76 10.52 17.53
N GLY A 512 -15.42 11.57 18.02
CA GLY A 512 -16.88 11.74 17.90
C GLY A 512 -17.69 10.88 18.88
N HIS A 513 -17.06 10.22 19.85
CA HIS A 513 -17.73 9.47 20.91
C HIS A 513 -17.14 9.78 22.29
N ARG A 514 -17.81 9.35 23.35
CA ARG A 514 -17.35 9.59 24.73
C ARG A 514 -16.20 8.64 25.07
N GLU A 515 -15.13 9.19 25.64
CA GLU A 515 -14.01 8.40 26.19
C GLU A 515 -14.28 8.00 27.65
N SER A 516 -14.95 6.86 27.87
CA SER A 516 -15.34 6.36 29.20
C SER A 516 -14.14 6.02 30.09
N GLU A 517 -13.04 5.53 29.52
CA GLU A 517 -11.85 5.13 30.28
C GLU A 517 -11.14 6.32 30.94
N LEU A 518 -11.20 7.51 30.33
CA LEU A 518 -10.70 8.73 30.97
C LEU A 518 -11.60 9.19 32.12
N GLU A 519 -12.90 8.92 32.07
CA GLU A 519 -13.78 9.10 33.23
C GLU A 519 -13.36 8.17 34.37
N ARG A 520 -13.09 6.90 34.06
CA ARG A 520 -12.57 5.91 35.01
C ARG A 520 -11.25 6.37 35.64
N ALA A 521 -10.32 6.92 34.86
CA ALA A 521 -9.10 7.52 35.39
C ALA A 521 -9.36 8.77 36.25
N ARG A 522 -10.36 9.60 35.93
CA ARG A 522 -10.73 10.74 36.79
C ARG A 522 -11.25 10.25 38.15
N ILE A 523 -12.13 9.26 38.15
CA ILE A 523 -12.65 8.61 39.36
C ILE A 523 -11.51 8.04 40.21
N PHE A 524 -10.49 7.44 39.58
CA PHE A 524 -9.29 6.94 40.29
C PHE A 524 -8.61 8.03 41.12
N PHE A 525 -8.39 9.22 40.56
CA PHE A 525 -7.75 10.32 41.30
C PHE A 525 -8.71 11.01 42.28
N GLU A 526 -10.02 11.02 42.02
CA GLU A 526 -11.04 11.52 42.97
C GLU A 526 -11.12 10.68 44.25
N LEU A 527 -10.83 9.38 44.17
CA LEU A 527 -10.73 8.50 45.35
C LEU A 527 -9.64 8.97 46.33
N LEU A 528 -8.60 9.68 45.87
CA LEU A 528 -7.58 10.24 46.77
C LEU A 528 -8.12 11.30 47.73
N ASN A 529 -9.38 11.75 47.58
CA ASN A 529 -10.05 12.61 48.56
C ASN A 529 -10.44 11.88 49.86
N HIS A 530 -10.23 10.56 49.92
CA HIS A 530 -10.46 9.74 51.10
C HIS A 530 -9.14 9.25 51.69
N ASP A 531 -9.10 9.09 53.01
CA ASP A 531 -7.93 8.50 53.68
C ASP A 531 -7.77 7.01 53.32
N PRO A 532 -6.56 6.44 53.40
CA PRO A 532 -6.30 5.05 53.00
C PRO A 532 -7.25 4.01 53.64
N ASP A 533 -7.62 4.19 54.91
CA ASP A 533 -8.52 3.26 55.60
C ASP A 533 -9.98 3.44 55.14
N GLN A 534 -10.40 4.68 54.83
CA GLN A 534 -11.72 4.98 54.23
C GLN A 534 -11.80 4.43 52.80
N LEU A 535 -10.70 4.46 52.05
CA LEU A 535 -10.62 3.87 50.72
C LEU A 535 -10.90 2.37 50.73
N LEU A 536 -10.29 1.64 51.67
CA LEU A 536 -10.52 0.20 51.81
C LEU A 536 -11.97 -0.11 52.20
N ALA A 537 -12.57 0.69 53.11
CA ALA A 537 -13.98 0.56 53.46
C ALA A 537 -14.89 0.81 52.25
N LEU A 538 -14.59 1.84 51.44
CA LEU A 538 -15.37 2.16 50.23
C LEU A 538 -15.33 1.03 49.20
N ILE A 539 -14.17 0.38 49.01
CA ILE A 539 -14.02 -0.76 48.11
C ILE A 539 -14.85 -1.95 48.60
N LEU A 540 -14.86 -2.21 49.91
CA LEU A 540 -15.68 -3.27 50.51
C LEU A 540 -17.19 -3.01 50.31
N GLU A 541 -17.63 -1.77 50.51
CA GLU A 541 -19.05 -1.40 50.44
C GLU A 541 -19.58 -1.29 49.00
N ARG A 542 -18.80 -0.69 48.09
CA ARG A 542 -19.25 -0.37 46.72
C ARG A 542 -18.77 -1.36 45.66
N GLY A 543 -17.89 -2.29 46.03
CA GLY A 543 -17.27 -3.23 45.12
C GLY A 543 -16.01 -2.68 44.44
N ALA A 544 -15.32 -3.56 43.72
CA ALA A 544 -14.06 -3.26 43.05
C ALA A 544 -14.30 -2.75 41.61
N ILE A 545 -13.80 -1.55 41.32
CA ILE A 545 -13.86 -0.90 40.00
C ILE A 545 -12.49 -0.95 39.29
N PHE A 546 -11.42 -1.07 40.07
CA PHE A 546 -10.03 -1.13 39.59
C PHE A 546 -9.40 -2.49 39.85
N SER A 547 -8.35 -2.81 39.10
CA SER A 547 -7.55 -4.01 39.33
C SER A 547 -6.77 -3.91 40.64
N HIS A 548 -6.29 -5.06 41.14
CA HIS A 548 -5.42 -5.09 42.32
C HIS A 548 -4.18 -4.21 42.15
N LEU A 549 -3.59 -4.19 40.95
CA LEU A 549 -2.40 -3.40 40.65
C LEU A 549 -2.69 -1.89 40.72
N GLU A 550 -3.77 -1.45 40.08
CA GLU A 550 -4.18 -0.04 40.12
C GLU A 550 -4.52 0.42 41.54
N TYR A 551 -5.26 -0.38 42.32
CA TYR A 551 -5.51 -0.06 43.73
C TYR A 551 -4.22 -0.02 44.57
N THR A 552 -3.21 -0.83 44.23
CA THR A 552 -1.89 -0.76 44.87
C THR A 552 -1.22 0.58 44.58
N TYR A 553 -1.30 1.08 43.34
CA TYR A 553 -0.80 2.41 42.98
C TYR A 553 -1.55 3.52 43.72
N LEU A 554 -2.88 3.41 43.80
CA LEU A 554 -3.73 4.36 44.52
C LEU A 554 -3.36 4.46 45.99
N LEU A 555 -3.28 3.31 46.68
CA LEU A 555 -2.93 3.24 48.10
C LEU A 555 -1.51 3.76 48.36
N ALA A 556 -0.56 3.41 47.50
CA ALA A 556 0.81 3.93 47.61
C ALA A 556 0.85 5.46 47.49
N LEU A 557 0.11 6.04 46.54
CA LEU A 557 0.04 7.50 46.40
C LEU A 557 -0.70 8.17 47.56
N ALA A 558 -1.82 7.59 48.02
CA ALA A 558 -2.58 8.09 49.17
C ALA A 558 -1.71 8.10 50.44
N LEU A 559 -1.00 7.00 50.72
CA LEU A 559 -0.13 6.88 51.89
C LEU A 559 1.05 7.85 51.85
N ARG A 560 1.73 8.00 50.70
CA ARG A 560 2.81 8.98 50.55
C ARG A 560 2.34 10.42 50.79
N SER A 561 1.09 10.71 50.44
CA SER A 561 0.46 12.03 50.56
C SER A 561 -0.16 12.29 51.93
N HIS A 562 -0.37 11.24 52.75
CA HIS A 562 -1.01 11.35 54.05
C HIS A 562 -0.06 11.94 55.11
N PRO A 563 -0.50 12.89 55.94
CA PRO A 563 0.38 13.62 56.87
C PRO A 563 1.03 12.72 57.93
N ILE A 564 0.31 11.73 58.44
CA ILE A 564 0.79 10.84 59.53
C ILE A 564 1.31 9.50 58.99
N LEU A 565 0.47 8.77 58.25
CA LEU A 565 0.79 7.43 57.73
C LEU A 565 2.01 7.38 56.80
N SER A 566 2.40 8.48 56.14
CA SER A 566 3.60 8.51 55.30
C SER A 566 4.90 8.26 56.06
N ALA A 567 4.93 8.50 57.38
CA ALA A 567 6.09 8.27 58.23
C ALA A 567 6.05 6.91 58.96
N GLN A 568 4.96 6.15 58.85
CA GLN A 568 4.78 4.89 59.56
C GLN A 568 5.41 3.71 58.78
N PRO A 569 6.42 3.02 59.35
CA PRO A 569 7.00 1.84 58.70
C PRO A 569 5.97 0.71 58.57
N GLY A 570 5.93 0.03 57.42
CA GLY A 570 5.03 -1.11 57.20
C GLY A 570 3.58 -0.73 56.87
N ALA A 571 3.23 0.56 56.85
CA ALA A 571 1.84 0.98 56.66
C ALA A 571 1.30 0.58 55.28
N LEU A 572 2.11 0.69 54.22
CA LEU A 572 1.73 0.31 52.86
C LEU A 572 1.50 -1.20 52.76
N GLU A 573 2.42 -2.00 53.29
CA GLU A 573 2.35 -3.46 53.26
C GLU A 573 1.10 -3.95 53.99
N GLN A 574 0.77 -3.36 55.14
CA GLN A 574 -0.44 -3.68 55.90
C GLN A 574 -1.72 -3.41 55.08
N ARG A 575 -1.83 -2.24 54.43
CA ARG A 575 -3.02 -1.88 53.64
C ARG A 575 -3.12 -2.70 52.35
N ILE A 576 -2.00 -3.03 51.71
CA ILE A 576 -2.00 -3.94 50.55
C ILE A 576 -2.49 -5.34 50.97
N LEU A 577 -2.10 -5.82 52.15
CA LEU A 577 -2.56 -7.12 52.65
C LEU A 577 -4.06 -7.10 52.94
N GLN A 578 -4.57 -6.02 53.55
CA GLN A 578 -6.01 -5.80 53.74
C GLN A 578 -6.77 -5.73 52.40
N LEU A 579 -6.23 -5.00 51.41
CA LEU A 579 -6.80 -4.94 50.06
C LEU A 579 -6.93 -6.34 49.45
N LYS A 580 -5.90 -7.19 49.56
CA LYS A 580 -5.96 -8.58 49.07
C LYS A 580 -7.09 -9.37 49.73
N THR A 581 -7.28 -9.22 51.04
CA THR A 581 -8.38 -9.86 51.76
C THR A 581 -9.73 -9.38 51.26
N ILE A 582 -9.93 -8.06 51.13
CA ILE A 582 -11.18 -7.45 50.64
C ILE A 582 -11.50 -7.92 49.21
N LEU A 583 -10.54 -7.85 48.29
CA LEU A 583 -10.75 -8.27 46.90
C LEU A 583 -11.03 -9.78 46.79
N THR A 584 -10.48 -10.59 47.69
CA THR A 584 -10.79 -12.03 47.75
C THR A 584 -12.21 -12.28 48.28
N GLN A 585 -12.69 -11.46 49.21
CA GLN A 585 -14.07 -11.53 49.73
C GLN A 585 -15.09 -11.11 48.66
N LEU A 586 -14.80 -10.08 47.88
CA LEU A 586 -15.68 -9.60 46.80
C LEU A 586 -15.78 -10.55 45.60
N LYS A 587 -14.85 -11.49 45.45
CA LYS A 587 -14.88 -12.54 44.42
C LYS A 587 -15.68 -13.78 44.82
N LYS A 588 -16.06 -13.91 46.08
CA LYS A 588 -16.95 -14.97 46.60
C LYS A 588 -18.38 -14.48 46.59
#